data_AF-A0A8S3Z317-F1
#
_entry.id   AF-A0A8S3Z317-F1
#
_cell.length_a   1.000
_cell.length_b   1.000
_cell.length_c   1.000
_cell.angle_alpha   90.00
_cell.angle_beta   90.00
_cell.angle_gamma   90.00
#
_symmetry.space_group_name_H-M   'P 1'
#
loop_
_entity.id
_entity.type
_entity.pdbx_description
1 polymer ?
#
loop_
_entity_poly.entity_id
_entity_poly.type
_entity_poly.pdbx_seq_one_letter_code
_entity_poly.pdbx_strand_id
1 'polypeptide(L)'
;TEQISTTLCEEGTTFGINGPGVWVTLGCSGVFRVCYEPGYTKTIQCDSKKYRDAYCEVGGVMRKLTVGRRVSRSACTEGHSYFNLGSVIKVSNGCRAYFWAGL
;
A
#
# COMPACT_ATOMS: atom_id res chain seq x y z
N THR A 1 16.92 -21.95 -0.02
CA THR A 1 17.78 -20.91 0.54
C THR A 1 19.03 -21.60 1.04
N GLU A 2 20.20 -21.01 0.83
CA GLU A 2 21.50 -21.63 1.16
C GLU A 2 22.40 -20.61 1.83
N GLN A 3 23.07 -20.99 2.92
CA GLN A 3 24.03 -20.12 3.60
C GLN A 3 25.43 -20.36 3.03
N ILE A 4 26.12 -19.28 2.67
CA ILE A 4 27.48 -19.32 2.10
C ILE A 4 28.51 -18.87 3.16
N SER A 5 28.16 -17.89 3.99
CA SER A 5 29.04 -17.37 5.05
C SER A 5 29.10 -18.28 6.27
N THR A 6 30.21 -18.21 7.01
CA THR A 6 30.32 -18.79 8.36
C THR A 6 29.49 -18.01 9.38
N THR A 7 29.37 -16.69 9.21
CA THR A 7 28.40 -15.87 9.97
C THR A 7 26.98 -16.24 9.58
N LEU A 8 26.09 -16.39 10.57
CA LEU A 8 24.69 -16.72 10.35
C LEU A 8 23.95 -15.59 9.61
N CYS A 9 23.17 -15.99 8.61
CA CYS A 9 22.18 -15.14 7.99
C CYS A 9 20.86 -15.28 8.76
N GLU A 10 20.50 -14.26 9.54
CA GLU A 10 19.29 -14.16 10.34
C GLU A 10 18.45 -12.97 9.84
N GLU A 11 17.17 -13.21 9.57
CA GLU A 11 16.26 -12.21 9.05
C GLU A 11 16.02 -11.09 10.07
N GLY A 12 16.09 -9.83 9.63
CA GLY A 12 15.97 -8.65 10.49
C GLY A 12 17.26 -8.24 11.19
N THR A 13 18.22 -9.16 11.34
CA THR A 13 19.53 -8.87 11.97
C THR A 13 20.63 -8.70 10.92
N THR A 14 20.88 -9.74 10.12
CA THR A 14 22.02 -9.78 9.18
C THR A 14 21.60 -9.84 7.72
N PHE A 15 20.32 -10.09 7.45
CA PHE A 15 19.72 -9.84 6.14
C PHE A 15 18.25 -9.45 6.26
N GLY A 16 17.69 -8.91 5.18
CA GLY A 16 16.26 -8.65 5.09
C GLY A 16 15.85 -8.13 3.72
N ILE A 17 14.56 -7.82 3.59
CA ILE A 17 13.96 -7.31 2.35
C ILE A 17 13.67 -5.82 2.51
N ASN A 18 14.01 -5.02 1.49
CA ASN A 18 13.61 -3.63 1.37
C ASN A 18 13.11 -3.34 -0.05
N GLY A 19 11.78 -3.22 -0.19
CA GLY A 19 11.14 -3.08 -1.50
C GLY A 19 11.48 -4.28 -2.41
N PRO A 20 12.04 -4.06 -3.61
CA PRO A 20 12.45 -5.14 -4.50
C PRO A 20 13.85 -5.72 -4.18
N GLY A 21 14.56 -5.17 -3.19
CA GLY A 21 15.95 -5.54 -2.88
C GLY A 21 16.10 -6.40 -1.63
N VAL A 22 17.14 -7.23 -1.60
CA VAL A 22 17.62 -7.89 -0.38
C VAL A 22 18.86 -7.16 0.09
N TRP A 23 18.93 -6.84 1.37
CA TRP A 23 20.14 -6.33 2.00
C TRP A 23 20.79 -7.43 2.82
N VAL A 24 22.12 -7.38 2.91
CA VAL A 24 22.93 -8.21 3.81
C VAL A 24 23.90 -7.31 4.55
N THR A 25 24.24 -7.68 5.78
CA THR A 25 25.18 -6.94 6.63
C THR A 25 25.92 -7.91 7.55
N LEU A 26 26.89 -7.39 8.32
CA LEU A 26 27.64 -8.13 9.34
C LEU A 26 28.28 -9.43 8.81
N GLY A 27 28.67 -9.45 7.53
CA GLY A 27 29.33 -10.61 6.91
C GLY A 27 28.39 -11.76 6.54
N CYS A 28 27.07 -11.58 6.60
CA CYS A 28 26.13 -12.54 6.02
C CYS A 28 26.28 -12.60 4.49
N SER A 29 26.39 -13.82 3.97
CA SER A 29 26.36 -14.14 2.54
C SER A 29 25.59 -15.44 2.33
N GLY A 30 24.66 -15.45 1.37
CA GLY A 30 23.79 -16.58 1.12
C GLY A 30 23.02 -16.47 -0.19
N VAL A 31 22.40 -17.57 -0.61
CA VAL A 31 21.44 -17.63 -1.72
C VAL A 31 20.03 -17.47 -1.15
N PHE A 32 19.45 -16.30 -1.38
CA PHE A 32 18.11 -15.94 -0.94
C PHE A 32 17.10 -16.23 -2.05
N ARG A 33 16.00 -16.91 -1.71
CA ARG A 33 14.81 -16.97 -2.58
C ARG A 33 13.89 -15.85 -2.16
N VAL A 34 13.64 -14.91 -3.07
CA VAL A 34 12.79 -13.75 -2.81
C VAL A 34 11.47 -13.96 -3.55
N CYS A 35 10.37 -13.97 -2.80
CA CYS A 35 9.03 -13.90 -3.36
C CYS A 35 8.62 -12.42 -3.32
N TYR A 36 8.71 -11.74 -4.46
CA TYR A 36 8.30 -10.34 -4.60
C TYR A 36 7.10 -10.27 -5.54
N GLU A 37 5.95 -9.84 -5.01
CA GLU A 37 4.82 -9.41 -5.84
C GLU A 37 4.96 -7.90 -6.09
N PRO A 38 5.17 -7.45 -7.34
CA PRO A 38 5.14 -6.03 -7.65
C PRO A 38 3.74 -5.49 -7.37
N GLY A 39 3.60 -4.78 -6.26
CA GLY A 39 2.39 -4.00 -5.98
C GLY A 39 2.27 -2.88 -7.00
N TYR A 40 1.10 -2.72 -7.58
CA TYR A 40 0.83 -1.63 -8.51
C TYR A 40 -0.19 -0.67 -7.89
N THR A 41 0.08 0.63 -8.04
CA THR A 41 -0.77 1.68 -7.49
C THR A 41 -1.71 2.17 -8.59
N LYS A 42 -3.02 2.00 -8.40
CA LYS A 42 -4.05 2.65 -9.21
C LYS A 42 -4.42 4.01 -8.61
N THR A 43 -4.60 5.00 -9.48
CA THR A 43 -5.19 6.28 -9.08
C THR A 43 -6.69 6.26 -9.38
N ILE A 44 -7.52 6.40 -8.34
CA ILE A 44 -8.98 6.38 -8.44
C ILE A 44 -9.52 7.72 -7.96
N GLN A 45 -10.28 8.43 -8.80
CA GLN A 45 -11.04 9.59 -8.35
C GLN A 45 -12.35 9.12 -7.72
N CYS A 46 -12.62 9.55 -6.49
CA CYS A 46 -13.88 9.24 -5.81
C CYS A 46 -14.44 10.49 -5.11
N ASP A 47 -15.70 10.80 -5.37
CA ASP A 47 -16.29 12.09 -5.03
C ASP A 47 -17.62 11.98 -4.28
N SER A 48 -17.65 12.38 -3.00
CA SER A 48 -18.89 12.64 -2.27
C SER A 48 -19.49 13.97 -2.73
N LYS A 49 -20.42 13.92 -3.69
CA LYS A 49 -21.11 15.09 -4.25
C LYS A 49 -22.39 15.38 -3.48
N LYS A 50 -22.64 16.66 -3.19
CA LYS A 50 -23.82 17.12 -2.42
C LYS A 50 -23.95 16.40 -1.06
N TYR A 51 -22.82 16.12 -0.40
CA TYR A 51 -22.75 15.40 0.88
C TYR A 51 -23.36 13.99 0.87
N ARG A 52 -23.57 13.38 -0.30
CA ARG A 52 -24.04 12.00 -0.42
C ARG A 52 -22.86 11.04 -0.45
N ASP A 53 -23.07 9.86 0.12
CA ASP A 53 -22.11 8.78 0.04
C ASP A 53 -21.90 8.37 -1.43
N ALA A 54 -20.65 8.07 -1.78
CA ALA A 54 -20.28 7.52 -3.07
C ALA A 54 -19.37 6.32 -2.89
N TYR A 55 -19.45 5.39 -3.83
CA TYR A 55 -18.75 4.11 -3.83
C TYR A 55 -18.01 3.97 -5.16
N CYS A 56 -16.71 3.73 -5.13
CA CYS A 56 -15.87 3.64 -6.32
C CYS A 56 -15.14 2.29 -6.33
N GLU A 57 -15.42 1.50 -7.37
CA GLU A 57 -14.75 0.23 -7.63
C GLU A 57 -13.30 0.46 -8.06
N VAL A 58 -12.38 -0.31 -7.49
CA VAL A 58 -10.94 -0.22 -7.82
C VAL A 58 -10.52 -1.28 -8.84
N GLY A 59 -11.33 -2.34 -8.99
CA GLY A 59 -11.05 -3.47 -9.88
C GLY A 59 -9.89 -4.33 -9.38
N GLY A 60 -9.92 -4.68 -8.09
CA GLY A 60 -8.93 -5.49 -7.37
C GLY A 60 -9.07 -5.30 -5.86
N VAL A 61 -8.50 -6.19 -5.05
CA VAL A 61 -8.46 -6.05 -3.59
C VAL A 61 -7.34 -5.08 -3.22
N MET A 62 -7.67 -3.99 -2.56
CA MET A 62 -6.71 -3.00 -2.09
C MET A 62 -5.97 -3.53 -0.86
N ARG A 63 -4.64 -3.58 -0.97
CA ARG A 63 -3.73 -3.78 0.16
C ARG A 63 -3.44 -2.49 0.93
N LYS A 64 -3.49 -1.35 0.23
CA LYS A 64 -3.25 -0.03 0.81
C LYS A 64 -4.12 1.01 0.12
N LEU A 65 -4.74 1.90 0.89
CA LEU A 65 -5.47 3.05 0.37
C LEU A 65 -4.90 4.33 0.98
N THR A 66 -4.58 5.32 0.16
CA THR A 66 -4.08 6.61 0.62
C THR A 66 -4.71 7.75 -0.17
N VAL A 67 -4.87 8.90 0.47
CA VAL A 67 -5.30 10.12 -0.22
C VAL A 67 -4.10 10.69 -0.96
N GLY A 68 -4.18 10.75 -2.29
CA GLY A 68 -3.14 11.34 -3.14
C GLY A 68 -3.33 12.84 -3.28
N ARG A 69 -4.35 13.26 -4.05
CA ARG A 69 -4.68 14.68 -4.25
C ARG A 69 -6.09 14.99 -3.80
N ARG A 70 -6.23 15.81 -2.76
CA ARG A 70 -7.53 16.32 -2.32
C ARG A 70 -8.09 17.34 -3.32
N VAL A 71 -9.37 17.20 -3.65
CA VAL A 71 -10.13 18.09 -4.55
C VAL A 71 -11.13 18.94 -3.77
N SER A 72 -11.70 18.43 -2.67
CA SER A 72 -12.60 19.17 -1.77
C SER A 72 -11.88 20.09 -0.80
N ARG A 73 -12.60 21.11 -0.28
CA ARG A 73 -12.23 21.81 0.95
C ARG A 73 -12.46 20.93 2.20
N SER A 74 -13.54 20.14 2.20
CA SER A 74 -13.79 19.12 3.22
C SER A 74 -12.60 18.18 3.31
N ALA A 75 -12.21 17.83 4.54
CA ALA A 75 -11.15 16.88 4.78
C ALA A 75 -11.50 15.49 4.24
N CYS A 76 -10.48 14.76 3.84
CA CYS A 76 -10.56 13.34 3.51
C CYS A 76 -9.70 12.61 4.54
N THR A 77 -10.36 12.03 5.53
CA THR A 77 -9.80 11.34 6.69
C THR A 77 -10.38 9.94 6.78
N GLU A 78 -9.51 8.96 7.01
CA GLU A 78 -9.89 7.55 7.08
C GLU A 78 -10.84 7.32 8.25
N GLY A 79 -11.86 6.47 8.06
CA GLY A 79 -12.84 6.15 9.10
C GLY A 79 -13.87 7.25 9.37
N HIS A 80 -13.75 8.42 8.75
CA HIS A 80 -14.66 9.54 8.95
C HIS A 80 -15.28 10.05 7.64
N SER A 81 -14.48 10.19 6.59
CA SER A 81 -14.92 10.75 5.31
C SER A 81 -14.45 9.96 4.09
N TYR A 82 -13.56 8.99 4.30
CA TYR A 82 -13.38 7.87 3.38
C TYR A 82 -13.14 6.56 4.14
N PHE A 83 -13.44 5.44 3.49
CA PHE A 83 -13.32 4.09 4.03
C PHE A 83 -12.81 3.15 2.96
N ASN A 84 -11.87 2.28 3.33
CA ASN A 84 -11.45 1.14 2.51
C ASN A 84 -12.38 -0.05 2.80
N LEU A 85 -13.14 -0.50 1.80
CA LEU A 85 -14.03 -1.66 1.90
C LEU A 85 -13.47 -2.88 1.14
N GLY A 86 -12.15 -2.96 0.98
CA GLY A 86 -11.48 -4.06 0.27
C GLY A 86 -11.31 -3.76 -1.22
N SER A 87 -12.35 -3.95 -2.03
CA SER A 87 -12.31 -3.63 -3.48
C SER A 87 -13.01 -2.31 -3.83
N VAL A 88 -13.68 -1.70 -2.85
CA VAL A 88 -14.48 -0.49 -3.00
C VAL A 88 -13.97 0.60 -2.06
N ILE A 89 -13.85 1.81 -2.58
CA ILE A 89 -13.64 3.02 -1.76
C ILE A 89 -15.01 3.64 -1.51
N LYS A 90 -15.38 3.81 -0.24
CA LYS A 90 -16.51 4.66 0.13
C LYS A 90 -16.01 6.04 0.51
N VAL A 91 -16.61 7.10 -0.03
CA VAL A 91 -16.38 8.49 0.41
C VAL A 91 -17.68 9.12 0.88
N SER A 92 -17.59 9.95 1.92
CA SER A 92 -18.73 10.61 2.56
C SER A 92 -18.37 12.04 2.99
N ASN A 93 -19.33 12.77 3.56
CA ASN A 93 -19.10 14.08 4.20
C ASN A 93 -18.44 15.14 3.27
N GLY A 94 -18.68 15.03 1.96
CA GLY A 94 -18.15 15.96 0.96
C GLY A 94 -16.67 15.74 0.63
N CYS A 95 -16.04 14.65 1.10
CA CYS A 95 -14.69 14.27 0.69
C CYS A 95 -14.67 13.94 -0.81
N ARG A 96 -13.75 14.62 -1.52
CA ARG A 96 -13.50 14.46 -2.95
C ARG A 96 -12.00 14.46 -3.16
N ALA A 97 -11.46 13.38 -3.70
CA ALA A 97 -10.03 13.23 -3.88
C ALA A 97 -9.70 12.20 -4.96
N TYR A 98 -8.46 12.30 -5.45
CA TYR A 98 -7.75 11.20 -6.08
C TYR A 98 -7.10 10.36 -5.00
N PHE A 99 -7.44 9.08 -4.97
CA PHE A 99 -6.91 8.08 -4.07
C PHE A 99 -5.88 7.23 -4.79
N TRP A 100 -4.80 6.89 -4.09
CA TRP A 100 -3.84 5.89 -4.52
C TRP A 100 -4.17 4.56 -3.83
N ALA A 101 -4.59 3.60 -4.64
CA ALA A 101 -4.93 2.25 -4.22
C ALA A 101 -3.80 1.30 -4.64
N GLY A 102 -3.06 0.77 -3.66
CA GLY A 102 -2.10 -0.30 -3.88
C GLY A 102 -2.82 -1.64 -3.92
N LEU A 103 -2.70 -2.36 -5.03
CA LEU A 103 -3.25 -3.70 -5.28
C LEU A 103 -2.17 -4.78 -5.06
#